data_AF-A0A939UHF4-F1
#
_entry.id   AF-A0A939UHF4-F1
#
_cell.length_a   1.000
_cell.length_b   1.000
_cell.length_c   1.000
_cell.angle_alpha   90.00
_cell.angle_beta   90.00
_cell.angle_gamma   90.00
#
_symmetry.space_group_name_H-M   'P 1'
#
loop_
_entity.id
_entity.type
_entity.pdbx_description
1 polymer ?
#
loop_
_entity_poly.entity_id
_entity_poly.type
_entity_poly.pdbx_seq_one_letter_code
_entity_poly.pdbx_strand_id
1 'polypeptide(L)'
;MKIRINNDLYDIASRVKEIDPRYEIYFETESQKFTLWAAGKRQLTFPFENLDERALVYARKTRIENMEEVIKEIDSGNEKYEKDRLVRVQDKIEDEYSRRLRLAGV
;
A
#
# COMPACT_ATOMS: atom_id res chain seq x y z
N MET A 1 -7.07 -21.16 -15.31
CA MET A 1 -7.26 -21.88 -14.01
C MET A 1 -6.11 -21.54 -13.07
N LYS A 2 -6.32 -21.54 -11.74
CA LYS A 2 -5.24 -21.39 -10.76
C LYS A 2 -5.22 -22.55 -9.77
N ILE A 3 -4.03 -23.04 -9.44
CA ILE A 3 -3.80 -24.15 -8.51
C ILE A 3 -3.11 -23.59 -7.28
N ARG A 4 -3.67 -23.84 -6.09
CA ARG A 4 -3.05 -23.42 -4.84
C ARG A 4 -1.83 -24.29 -4.56
N ILE A 5 -0.70 -23.65 -4.24
CA ILE A 5 0.53 -24.33 -3.85
C ILE A 5 0.61 -24.30 -2.33
N ASN A 6 0.48 -25.46 -1.70
CA ASN A 6 0.58 -25.60 -0.24
C ASN A 6 1.96 -26.10 0.18
N ASN A 7 2.56 -26.99 -0.62
CA ASN A 7 3.89 -27.54 -0.41
C ASN A 7 4.68 -27.44 -1.72
N ASP A 8 5.97 -27.14 -1.61
CA ASP A 8 6.94 -27.09 -2.70
C ASP A 8 8.29 -27.61 -2.20
N LEU A 9 9.25 -27.80 -3.11
CA LEU A 9 10.53 -28.44 -2.83
C LEU A 9 11.36 -27.71 -1.75
N TYR A 10 11.21 -26.40 -1.62
CA TYR A 10 12.01 -25.55 -0.72
C TYR A 10 11.16 -24.88 0.36
N ASP A 11 9.94 -25.38 0.59
CA ASP A 11 8.97 -24.85 1.54
C ASP A 11 8.67 -23.34 1.37
N ILE A 12 8.81 -22.80 0.16
CA ILE A 12 8.57 -21.39 -0.13
C ILE A 12 7.13 -20.98 0.22
N ALA A 13 6.15 -21.83 -0.08
CA ALA A 13 4.73 -21.60 0.24
C ALA A 13 4.46 -21.51 1.74
N SER A 14 5.26 -22.19 2.57
CA SER A 14 5.21 -22.08 4.02
C SER A 14 5.99 -20.86 4.52
N ARG A 15 7.22 -20.67 4.04
CA ARG A 15 8.11 -19.58 4.46
C ARG A 15 7.59 -18.19 4.11
N VAL A 16 6.83 -18.05 3.02
CA VAL A 16 6.20 -16.77 2.66
C VAL A 16 5.18 -16.33 3.72
N LYS A 17 4.61 -17.28 4.49
CA LYS A 17 3.68 -16.97 5.59
C LYS A 17 4.37 -16.42 6.83
N GLU A 18 5.67 -16.64 6.99
CA GLU A 18 6.47 -15.97 8.02
C GLU A 18 6.57 -14.47 7.76
N ILE A 19 6.44 -14.05 6.49
CA ILE A 19 6.39 -12.62 6.12
C ILE A 19 4.99 -12.07 6.47
N ASP A 20 3.93 -12.67 5.93
CA ASP A 20 2.54 -12.34 6.27
C ASP A 20 1.70 -13.62 6.30
N PRO A 21 1.06 -13.98 7.42
CA PRO A 21 0.27 -15.21 7.55
C PRO A 21 -0.86 -15.35 6.52
N ARG A 22 -1.32 -14.24 5.92
CA ARG A 22 -2.39 -14.21 4.91
C ARG A 22 -1.88 -14.54 3.51
N TYR A 23 -0.58 -14.69 3.32
CA TYR A 23 0.02 -14.96 2.02
C TYR A 23 -0.26 -16.38 1.53
N GLU A 24 -0.63 -16.45 0.25
CA GLU A 24 -0.96 -17.68 -0.46
C GLU A 24 -0.34 -17.66 -1.85
N ILE A 25 0.34 -18.75 -2.23
CA ILE A 25 0.92 -18.89 -3.57
C ILE A 25 -0.02 -19.72 -4.43
N TYR A 26 -0.21 -19.25 -5.67
CA TYR A 26 -0.96 -19.95 -6.70
C TYR A 26 -0.13 -20.07 -7.98
N PHE A 27 -0.25 -21.21 -8.67
CA PHE A 27 0.24 -21.38 -10.02
C PHE A 27 -0.89 -21.15 -11.02
N GLU A 28 -0.70 -20.18 -11.91
CA GLU A 28 -1.62 -19.90 -13.01
C GLU A 28 -1.25 -20.75 -14.21
N THR A 29 -2.17 -21.62 -14.65
CA THR A 29 -1.87 -22.60 -15.70
C THR A 29 -1.80 -21.99 -17.10
N GLU A 30 -2.46 -20.86 -17.31
CA GLU A 30 -2.50 -20.17 -18.61
C GLU A 30 -1.21 -19.37 -18.87
N SER A 31 -0.73 -18.65 -17.85
CA SER A 31 0.49 -17.85 -17.92
C SER A 31 1.75 -18.63 -17.53
N GLN A 32 1.58 -19.81 -16.92
CA GLN A 32 2.65 -20.61 -16.31
C GLN A 32 3.49 -19.80 -15.32
N LYS A 33 2.82 -18.94 -14.53
CA LYS A 33 3.46 -18.09 -13.52
C LYS A 33 2.95 -18.39 -12.13
N PHE A 34 3.84 -18.23 -11.16
CA PHE A 34 3.44 -18.18 -9.76
C PHE A 34 2.94 -16.79 -9.40
N THR A 35 1.91 -16.72 -8.57
CA THR A 35 1.33 -15.48 -8.09
C THR A 35 1.16 -15.53 -6.58
N LEU A 36 1.43 -14.41 -5.92
CA LEU A 36 1.20 -14.23 -4.49
C LEU A 36 -0.11 -13.50 -4.27
N TRP A 37 -0.91 -14.00 -3.36
CA TRP A 37 -2.20 -13.45 -2.98
C TRP A 37 -2.23 -13.20 -1.48
N ALA A 38 -3.00 -12.19 -1.06
CA ALA A 38 -3.30 -11.92 0.33
C ALA A 38 -4.77 -11.52 0.44
N ALA A 39 -5.51 -12.15 1.35
CA ALA A 39 -6.92 -11.85 1.62
C ALA A 39 -7.78 -11.73 0.33
N GLY A 40 -7.59 -12.65 -0.62
CA GLY A 40 -8.35 -12.68 -1.87
C GLY A 40 -7.93 -11.67 -2.94
N LYS A 41 -6.90 -10.86 -2.72
CA LYS A 41 -6.33 -9.93 -3.70
C LYS A 41 -4.93 -10.34 -4.14
N ARG A 42 -4.65 -10.28 -5.45
CA ARG A 42 -3.31 -10.52 -6.00
C ARG A 42 -2.38 -9.41 -5.53
N GLN A 43 -1.24 -9.79 -4.95
CA GLN A 43 -0.22 -8.86 -4.47
C GLN A 43 0.90 -8.69 -5.51
N LEU A 44 1.38 -9.80 -6.07
CA LEU A 44 2.42 -9.78 -7.10
C LEU A 44 2.38 -11.05 -7.96
N THR A 45 3.03 -10.98 -9.11
CA THR A 45 3.34 -12.12 -9.98
C THR A 45 4.84 -12.33 -9.95
N PHE A 46 5.28 -13.56 -9.67
CA PHE A 46 6.71 -13.86 -9.63
C PHE A 46 7.29 -13.90 -11.05
N PRO A 47 8.40 -13.19 -11.32
CA PRO A 47 9.05 -13.19 -12.63
C PRO A 47 9.95 -14.43 -12.85
N PHE A 48 9.73 -15.50 -12.10
CA PHE A 48 10.55 -16.71 -12.10
C PHE A 48 9.68 -17.94 -12.40
N GLU A 49 10.29 -18.94 -13.03
CA GLU A 49 9.62 -20.18 -13.42
C GLU A 49 9.53 -21.19 -12.27
N ASN A 50 10.34 -21.03 -11.23
CA ASN A 50 10.41 -21.93 -10.08
C ASN A 50 10.26 -21.15 -8.78
N LEU A 51 9.65 -21.79 -7.77
CA LEU A 51 9.63 -21.28 -6.40
C LEU A 51 10.94 -21.66 -5.72
N ASP A 52 11.86 -20.71 -5.65
CA ASP A 52 13.12 -20.80 -4.91
C ASP A 52 13.28 -19.58 -3.99
N GLU A 53 14.45 -19.43 -3.37
CA GLU A 53 14.77 -18.31 -2.48
C GLU A 53 14.46 -16.93 -3.09
N ARG A 54 14.62 -16.77 -4.42
CA ARG A 54 14.38 -15.49 -5.10
C ARG A 54 12.93 -15.04 -4.96
N ALA A 55 11.99 -15.98 -4.85
CA ALA A 55 10.59 -15.66 -4.58
C ALA A 55 10.41 -15.01 -3.20
N LEU A 56 11.10 -15.51 -2.16
CA LEU A 56 11.03 -14.92 -0.82
C LEU A 56 11.65 -13.52 -0.79
N VAL A 57 12.82 -13.35 -1.42
CA VAL A 57 13.49 -12.05 -1.51
C VAL A 57 12.59 -11.05 -2.24
N TYR A 58 12.00 -11.46 -3.36
CA TYR A 58 11.10 -10.62 -4.15
C TYR A 58 9.85 -10.23 -3.37
N ALA A 59 9.21 -11.18 -2.67
CA ALA A 59 8.03 -10.90 -1.85
C ALA A 59 8.32 -9.91 -0.71
N ARG A 60 9.49 -10.01 -0.06
CA ARG A 60 9.93 -9.04 0.95
C ARG A 60 10.16 -7.66 0.36
N LYS A 61 10.86 -7.60 -0.78
CA LYS A 61 11.17 -6.34 -1.46
C LYS A 61 9.90 -5.59 -1.85
N THR A 62 8.96 -6.24 -2.53
CA THR A 62 7.70 -5.61 -2.94
C THR A 62 6.87 -5.14 -1.74
N ARG A 63 6.88 -5.87 -0.62
CA ARG A 63 6.19 -5.43 0.60
C ARG A 63 6.79 -4.15 1.18
N ILE A 64 8.11 -4.01 1.15
CA ILE A 64 8.81 -2.80 1.63
C ILE A 64 8.51 -1.63 0.69
N GLU A 65 8.66 -1.81 -0.62
CA GLU A 65 8.39 -0.77 -1.63
C GLU A 65 6.94 -0.25 -1.51
N ASN A 66 5.95 -1.16 -1.43
CA ASN A 66 4.55 -0.77 -1.25
C ASN A 66 4.31 -0.03 0.08
N MET A 67 5.03 -0.38 1.13
CA MET A 67 4.89 0.28 2.44
C MET A 67 5.49 1.69 2.44
N GLU A 68 6.62 1.89 1.76
CA GLU A 68 7.19 3.22 1.56
C GLU A 68 6.27 4.12 0.73
N GLU A 69 5.62 3.57 -0.31
CA GLU A 69 4.63 4.30 -1.09
C GLU A 69 3.42 4.72 -0.25
N VAL A 70 2.87 3.80 0.56
CA VAL A 70 1.76 4.10 1.47
C VAL A 70 2.12 5.20 2.47
N ILE A 71 3.34 5.19 3.02
CA ILE A 71 3.81 6.24 3.93
C ILE A 71 3.88 7.60 3.20
N LYS A 72 4.42 7.63 1.98
CA LYS A 72 4.47 8.86 1.17
C LYS A 72 3.07 9.41 0.85
N GLU A 73 2.11 8.54 0.56
CA GLU A 73 0.72 8.95 0.34
C GLU A 73 0.08 9.55 1.60
N ILE A 74 0.35 8.98 2.78
CA ILE A 74 -0.12 9.52 4.06
C ILE A 74 0.48 10.92 4.31
N ASP A 75 1.79 11.08 4.12
CA ASP A 75 2.48 12.34 4.36
C ASP A 75 1.99 13.45 3.42
N SER A 76 1.86 13.16 2.13
CA SER A 76 1.32 14.11 1.15
C SER A 76 -0.15 14.48 1.40
N GLY A 77 -0.95 13.53 1.91
CA GLY A 77 -2.29 13.80 2.41
C GLY A 77 -2.27 14.80 3.58
N ASN A 78 -1.42 14.57 4.58
CA ASN A 78 -1.30 15.43 5.75
C ASN A 78 -0.85 16.86 5.40
N GLU A 79 0.13 17.02 4.51
CA GLU A 79 0.56 18.33 4.02
C GLU A 79 -0.59 19.12 3.38
N LYS A 80 -1.41 18.44 2.56
CA LYS A 80 -2.59 19.06 1.95
C LYS A 80 -3.63 19.45 2.98
N TYR A 81 -3.90 18.58 3.96
CA TYR A 81 -4.84 18.88 5.04
C TYR A 81 -4.40 20.08 5.88
N GLU A 82 -3.12 20.20 6.21
CA GLU A 82 -2.59 21.35 6.97
C GLU A 82 -2.66 22.64 6.15
N LYS A 83 -2.32 22.59 4.86
CA LYS A 83 -2.45 23.76 3.97
C LYS A 83 -3.90 24.24 3.86
N ASP A 84 -4.84 23.32 3.63
CA ASP A 84 -6.27 23.63 3.53
C ASP A 84 -6.85 24.13 4.87
N ARG A 85 -6.26 23.72 5.99
CA ARG A 85 -6.61 24.20 7.33
C ARG A 85 -6.12 25.63 7.55
N LEU A 86 -4.89 25.94 7.17
CA LEU A 86 -4.33 27.30 7.30
C LEU A 86 -5.11 28.32 6.47
N VAL A 87 -5.45 27.98 5.21
CA VAL A 87 -6.29 28.84 4.36
C VAL A 87 -7.64 29.11 5.02
N ARG A 88 -8.32 28.05 5.51
CA ARG A 88 -9.62 28.22 6.20
C ARG A 88 -9.53 29.03 7.49
N VAL A 89 -8.41 28.97 8.20
CA VAL A 89 -8.19 29.81 9.40
C VAL A 89 -7.97 31.26 8.98
N GLN A 90 -7.21 31.51 7.91
CA GLN A 90 -6.99 32.85 7.37
C GLN A 90 -8.30 33.49 6.90
N ASP A 91 -9.11 32.78 6.11
CA ASP A 91 -10.42 33.25 5.64
C ASP A 91 -11.32 33.64 6.82
N LYS A 92 -11.35 32.82 7.88
CA LYS A 92 -12.13 33.10 9.09
C LYS A 92 -11.64 34.36 9.82
N ILE A 93 -10.33 34.54 9.91
CA ILE A 93 -9.74 35.73 10.55
C ILE A 93 -10.08 36.98 9.74
N GLU A 94 -9.95 36.94 8.42
CA GLU A 94 -10.30 38.06 7.54
C GLU A 94 -11.78 38.43 7.61
N ASP A 95 -12.67 37.42 7.62
CA ASP A 95 -14.10 37.61 7.80
C ASP A 95 -14.44 38.26 9.14
N GLU A 96 -13.77 37.83 10.21
CA GLU A 96 -13.98 38.36 11.57
C GLU A 96 -13.48 39.80 11.71
N TYR A 97 -12.30 40.11 11.15
CA TYR A 97 -11.78 41.47 11.06
C TYR A 97 -12.72 42.39 10.26
N SER A 98 -13.19 41.92 9.10
CA SER A 98 -14.10 42.66 8.25
C SER A 98 -15.46 42.90 8.92
N ARG A 99 -15.94 41.98 9.75
CA ARG A 99 -17.14 42.19 10.59
C ARG A 99 -16.89 43.23 11.67
N ARG A 100 -15.75 43.15 12.37
CA ARG A 100 -15.40 44.10 13.43
C ARG A 100 -15.26 45.53 12.92
N LEU A 101 -14.62 45.73 11.77
CA LEU A 101 -14.50 47.05 11.14
C LEU A 101 -15.88 47.63 10.80
N ARG A 102 -16.76 46.82 10.21
CA ARG A 102 -18.15 47.22 9.90
C ARG A 102 -18.95 47.60 11.15
N LEU A 103 -18.74 46.91 12.28
CA LEU A 103 -19.40 47.21 13.55
C LEU A 103 -18.79 48.43 14.27
N ALA A 104 -17.51 48.72 14.05
CA ALA A 104 -16.81 49.86 14.63
C ALA A 104 -17.10 51.19 13.90
N GLY A 105 -17.80 51.17 12.78
CA GLY A 105 -18.28 52.37 12.10
C GLY A 105 -17.19 53.20 11.40
N VAL A 106 -16.16 52.54 10.86
CA VAL A 106 -15.22 53.11 9.86
C VAL A 106 -15.50 52.46 8.51
#